data_AF-A0AAD3CTU9-F1
#
_entry.id   AF-A0AAD3CTU9-F1
#
_cell.length_a   1.000
_cell.length_b   1.000
_cell.length_c   1.000
_cell.angle_alpha   90.00
_cell.angle_beta   90.00
_cell.angle_gamma   90.00
#
_symmetry.space_group_name_H-M   'P 1'
#
loop_
_entity.id
_entity.type
_entity.pdbx_description
1 polymer ?
#
loop_
_entity_poly.entity_id
_entity_poly.type
_entity_poly.pdbx_seq_one_letter_code
_entity_poly.pdbx_strand_id
1 'polypeptide(L)'
;MRTAPYIVALILSKILLATASFLSFTQKGNSKKASNQKPQSQYLKKIPLAMTTNNASLQISPKVEQQISNIEALIGTDAGGRGMKALIVPHDLHRAAKVFCSLPPKSAVLVLSGFPCCVDQTPPTETDGPPGAISLCRTALGLGHEVILETDECNEAVFRAAAECLPDIKFEIFPDEKKMTKADEERMKSLVENRCDLIISCERAGPAKDGICYTMRGIDMNAKGLIAPIHKIVEMSREIRPNVKYIAIGDGGNEMGMGKVIEAIRSSDIIQNGDKIGAVTVSDYLIAASVSNWGGYALSGAVCAIMNEKDESDEDWLSKLLPTEADEVELLDRCVKLGCRDGVSGLVEATVDGMPLETSMECLRNIRSAIEK
;
A
#
# COMPACT_ATOMS: atom_id res chain seq x y z
N MET A 1 -27.37 -48.29 30.32
CA MET A 1 -26.61 -48.72 31.52
C MET A 1 -25.51 -49.68 31.08
N ARG A 2 -24.26 -49.39 31.51
CA ARG A 2 -23.05 -50.24 31.53
C ARG A 2 -22.49 -50.68 30.15
N THR A 3 -21.21 -50.58 29.80
CA THR A 3 -19.93 -50.16 30.45
C THR A 3 -18.86 -50.08 29.33
N ALA A 4 -17.90 -49.15 29.44
CA ALA A 4 -16.64 -49.10 28.65
C ALA A 4 -15.44 -49.55 29.55
N PRO A 5 -14.14 -49.40 29.22
CA PRO A 5 -13.33 -49.63 28.00
C PRO A 5 -12.00 -50.41 28.29
N TYR A 6 -11.25 -50.88 27.28
CA TYR A 6 -9.79 -51.19 27.30
C TYR A 6 -9.32 -51.12 25.82
N ILE A 7 -8.15 -50.60 25.42
CA ILE A 7 -6.79 -51.08 25.68
C ILE A 7 -5.79 -49.96 25.34
N VAL A 8 -4.80 -49.81 26.23
CA VAL A 8 -3.56 -49.02 26.11
C VAL A 8 -2.41 -49.98 25.75
N ALA A 9 -1.43 -49.45 25.01
CA ALA A 9 -0.06 -49.94 24.76
C ALA A 9 0.16 -51.03 23.70
N LEU A 10 0.93 -50.67 22.65
CA LEU A 10 2.12 -51.41 22.16
C LEU A 10 2.56 -50.88 20.78
N ILE A 11 3.45 -49.88 20.70
CA ILE A 11 4.48 -49.80 19.65
C ILE A 11 5.74 -49.14 20.25
N LEU A 12 6.61 -49.97 20.82
CA LEU A 12 8.03 -49.71 21.03
C LEU A 12 8.77 -50.59 20.03
N SER A 13 9.38 -50.00 18.99
CA SER A 13 10.65 -50.45 18.40
C SER A 13 10.95 -49.70 17.10
N LYS A 14 12.24 -49.41 16.92
CA LYS A 14 12.93 -48.87 15.74
C LYS A 14 12.94 -47.34 15.63
N ILE A 15 14.02 -46.74 16.11
CA ILE A 15 15.10 -46.18 15.27
C ILE A 15 16.30 -45.89 16.18
N LEU A 16 17.41 -46.57 15.92
CA LEU A 16 18.73 -46.33 16.50
C LEU A 16 19.69 -46.04 15.33
N LEU A 17 20.67 -45.18 15.58
CA LEU A 17 21.89 -44.88 14.80
C LEU A 17 21.80 -43.78 13.74
N ALA A 18 22.27 -42.58 14.10
CA ALA A 18 23.52 -42.01 13.57
C ALA A 18 23.84 -40.67 14.26
N THR A 19 24.69 -40.69 15.29
CA THR A 19 25.38 -39.50 15.81
C THR A 19 26.80 -39.87 16.20
N ALA A 20 27.68 -38.88 16.05
CA ALA A 20 29.08 -38.78 16.48
C ALA A 20 30.13 -39.21 15.46
N SER A 21 30.79 -38.19 14.88
CA SER A 21 32.23 -37.97 15.07
C SER A 21 32.60 -36.61 14.48
N PHE A 22 33.07 -35.66 15.31
CA PHE A 22 34.34 -34.97 15.08
C PHE A 22 34.76 -34.24 16.35
N LEU A 23 35.98 -34.55 16.78
CA LEU A 23 36.59 -34.10 18.02
C LEU A 23 36.99 -32.62 18.01
N SER A 24 37.00 -32.11 19.23
CA SER A 24 37.56 -30.86 19.71
C SER A 24 39.06 -30.69 19.46
N PHE A 25 39.46 -29.43 19.26
CA PHE A 25 40.79 -28.94 19.61
C PHE A 25 40.66 -27.65 20.44
N THR A 26 41.58 -27.50 21.38
CA THR A 26 41.50 -26.73 22.62
C THR A 26 41.94 -25.26 22.52
N GLN A 27 41.52 -24.52 23.55
CA GLN A 27 41.68 -23.09 23.84
C GLN A 27 43.12 -22.51 23.82
N LYS A 28 43.19 -21.21 23.48
CA LYS A 28 43.97 -20.11 24.11
C LYS A 28 43.36 -18.82 23.53
N GLY A 29 42.73 -17.91 24.26
CA GLY A 29 43.23 -17.16 25.41
C GLY A 29 43.68 -15.78 24.92
N ASN A 30 42.82 -14.75 24.99
CA ASN A 30 43.19 -13.42 25.50
C ASN A 30 42.03 -12.42 25.50
N SER A 31 41.81 -11.85 26.67
CA SER A 31 40.99 -10.68 26.96
C SER A 31 41.59 -9.41 26.36
N LYS A 32 40.78 -8.57 25.70
CA LYS A 32 40.93 -7.11 25.73
C LYS A 32 39.56 -6.43 25.66
N LYS A 33 39.24 -5.70 26.74
CA LYS A 33 38.25 -4.61 26.75
C LYS A 33 38.77 -3.48 25.84
N ALA A 34 37.92 -2.93 25.00
CA ALA A 34 38.03 -1.54 24.56
C ALA A 34 36.66 -1.03 24.12
N SER A 35 36.19 -0.05 24.87
CA SER A 35 35.12 0.89 24.54
C SER A 35 35.40 1.63 23.22
N ASN A 36 34.36 1.85 22.40
CA ASN A 36 33.99 3.21 21.96
C ASN A 36 32.74 3.19 21.08
N GLN A 37 31.71 3.87 21.58
CA GLN A 37 30.66 4.47 20.76
C GLN A 37 31.23 5.68 20.01
N LYS A 38 30.92 5.81 18.71
CA LYS A 38 30.40 7.04 18.08
C LYS A 38 29.98 6.76 16.61
N PRO A 39 28.98 7.50 16.09
CA PRO A 39 28.27 7.17 14.86
C PRO A 39 28.94 7.79 13.63
N GLN A 40 28.89 7.12 12.47
CA GLN A 40 29.30 7.70 11.19
C GLN A 40 28.14 7.66 10.19
N SER A 41 27.43 8.77 10.15
CA SER A 41 26.77 9.31 8.96
C SER A 41 27.86 9.72 7.97
N GLN A 42 27.95 9.06 6.81
CA GLN A 42 28.61 9.58 5.59
C GLN A 42 28.52 8.58 4.43
N TYR A 43 27.37 8.49 3.75
CA TYR A 43 27.32 7.95 2.38
C TYR A 43 26.24 8.67 1.55
N LEU A 44 26.57 9.86 1.04
CA LEU A 44 25.95 10.42 -0.16
C LEU A 44 27.07 10.70 -1.17
N LYS A 45 27.44 9.66 -1.93
CA LYS A 45 28.28 9.82 -3.13
C LYS A 45 27.37 9.94 -4.35
N LYS A 46 27.45 11.10 -5.01
CA LYS A 46 26.85 11.40 -6.32
C LYS A 46 27.26 10.32 -7.33
N ILE A 47 26.28 9.69 -7.98
CA ILE A 47 26.48 8.80 -9.13
C ILE A 47 26.21 9.61 -10.42
N PRO A 48 27.02 9.48 -11.49
CA PRO A 48 26.83 10.25 -12.72
C PRO A 48 25.64 9.72 -13.55
N LEU A 49 24.86 10.67 -14.07
CA LEU A 49 23.74 10.43 -14.97
C LEU A 49 24.25 9.97 -16.34
N ALA A 50 24.01 8.71 -16.69
CA ALA A 50 24.08 8.24 -18.07
C ALA A 50 22.66 7.93 -18.55
N MET A 51 22.05 8.92 -19.21
CA MET A 51 20.80 8.78 -19.93
C MET A 51 21.01 7.93 -21.18
N THR A 52 20.14 6.94 -21.39
CA THR A 52 19.50 6.67 -22.70
C THR A 52 18.42 5.60 -22.53
N THR A 53 17.17 6.02 -22.39
CA THR A 53 16.02 5.32 -22.98
C THR A 53 15.10 6.40 -23.56
N ASN A 54 14.71 6.24 -24.83
CA ASN A 54 13.78 7.11 -25.52
C ASN A 54 12.39 7.03 -24.87
N ASN A 55 12.16 7.78 -23.79
CA ASN A 55 10.82 8.09 -23.29
C ASN A 55 10.31 9.30 -24.07
N ALA A 56 9.68 9.07 -25.22
CA ALA A 56 8.72 10.06 -25.71
C ALA A 56 7.61 10.11 -24.64
N SER A 57 7.62 11.16 -23.80
CA SER A 57 6.63 11.33 -22.73
C SER A 57 5.24 11.25 -23.34
N LEU A 58 4.38 10.38 -22.80
CA LEU A 58 2.99 10.21 -23.26
C LEU A 58 2.32 11.59 -23.37
N GLN A 59 2.08 12.02 -24.61
CA GLN A 59 1.40 13.28 -24.93
C GLN A 59 -0.10 13.04 -24.83
N ILE A 60 -0.82 13.93 -24.17
CA ILE A 60 -2.28 13.89 -24.04
C ILE A 60 -2.85 15.25 -24.43
N SER A 61 -4.07 15.30 -24.93
CA SER A 61 -4.67 16.56 -25.36
C SER A 61 -4.99 17.48 -24.17
N PRO A 62 -5.11 18.81 -24.39
CA PRO A 62 -5.56 19.74 -23.38
C PRO A 62 -6.92 19.37 -22.74
N LYS A 63 -7.78 18.67 -23.48
CA LYS A 63 -9.05 18.16 -22.95
C LYS A 63 -8.79 17.16 -21.83
N VAL A 64 -8.00 16.12 -22.10
CA VAL A 64 -7.65 15.08 -21.10
C VAL A 64 -6.87 15.69 -19.93
N GLU A 65 -5.97 16.64 -20.19
CA GLU A 65 -5.29 17.37 -19.11
C GLU A 65 -6.26 18.11 -18.19
N GLN A 66 -7.30 18.74 -18.75
CA GLN A 66 -8.32 19.43 -17.96
C GLN A 66 -9.20 18.43 -17.20
N GLN A 67 -9.58 17.30 -17.80
CA GLN A 67 -10.34 16.24 -17.12
C GLN A 67 -9.60 15.74 -15.88
N ILE A 68 -8.31 15.40 -16.01
CA ILE A 68 -7.49 14.94 -14.88
C ILE A 68 -7.32 16.05 -13.84
N SER A 69 -7.17 17.31 -14.25
CA SER A 69 -7.09 18.45 -13.31
C SER A 69 -8.38 18.63 -12.52
N ASN A 70 -9.54 18.43 -13.15
CA ASN A 70 -10.83 18.47 -12.47
C ASN A 70 -10.94 17.32 -11.46
N ILE A 71 -10.47 16.11 -11.81
CA ILE A 71 -10.42 14.96 -10.91
C ILE A 71 -9.50 15.24 -9.70
N GLU A 72 -8.30 15.78 -9.92
CA GLU A 72 -7.37 16.16 -8.84
C GLU A 72 -8.01 17.18 -7.88
N ALA A 73 -8.77 18.15 -8.42
CA ALA A 73 -9.49 19.13 -7.61
C ALA A 73 -10.65 18.52 -6.80
N LEU A 74 -11.36 17.51 -7.34
CA LEU A 74 -12.48 16.86 -6.66
C LEU A 74 -12.05 16.13 -5.39
N ILE A 75 -10.88 15.49 -5.41
CA ILE A 75 -10.37 14.73 -4.26
C ILE A 75 -9.68 15.59 -3.22
N GLY A 76 -9.21 16.79 -3.60
CA GLY A 76 -8.44 17.71 -2.75
C GLY A 76 -9.25 18.69 -1.90
N THR A 77 -10.53 18.42 -1.65
CA THR A 77 -11.51 19.36 -1.01
C THR A 77 -11.37 19.52 0.51
N ASP A 78 -10.50 18.74 1.16
CA ASP A 78 -10.28 18.69 2.61
C ASP A 78 -11.54 18.28 3.41
N ALA A 79 -12.29 17.30 2.90
CA ALA A 79 -13.55 16.85 3.50
C ALA A 79 -13.39 16.37 4.97
N GLY A 80 -12.26 15.74 5.29
CA GLY A 80 -11.91 15.32 6.65
C GLY A 80 -11.29 16.40 7.54
N GLY A 81 -11.06 17.62 7.04
CA GLY A 81 -10.46 18.72 7.79
C GLY A 81 -9.01 18.45 8.25
N ARG A 82 -8.25 17.68 7.47
CA ARG A 82 -6.86 17.26 7.77
C ARG A 82 -5.81 18.24 7.24
N GLY A 83 -6.22 19.32 6.58
CA GLY A 83 -5.31 20.31 6.01
C GLY A 83 -4.78 19.88 4.65
N MET A 84 -5.62 19.22 3.85
CA MET A 84 -5.28 18.58 2.58
C MET A 84 -4.46 19.45 1.62
N LYS A 85 -4.75 20.75 1.58
CA LYS A 85 -4.05 21.72 0.72
C LYS A 85 -2.53 21.69 0.86
N ALA A 86 -2.00 21.43 2.06
CA ALA A 86 -0.56 21.38 2.30
C ALA A 86 0.10 20.09 1.78
N LEU A 87 -0.70 19.03 1.57
CA LEU A 87 -0.24 17.72 1.14
C LEU A 87 -0.31 17.55 -0.39
N ILE A 88 -1.17 18.31 -1.07
CA ILE A 88 -1.33 18.23 -2.53
C ILE A 88 -0.04 18.63 -3.25
N VAL A 89 0.46 17.71 -4.08
CA VAL A 89 1.57 17.97 -5.01
C VAL A 89 0.97 18.18 -6.41
N PRO A 90 0.95 19.42 -6.95
CA PRO A 90 0.26 19.72 -8.20
C PRO A 90 0.73 18.85 -9.37
N HIS A 91 -0.23 18.31 -10.14
CA HIS A 91 -0.02 17.48 -11.33
C HIS A 91 0.64 16.12 -11.07
N ASP A 92 0.78 15.68 -9.81
CA ASP A 92 1.25 14.31 -9.56
C ASP A 92 0.22 13.29 -10.02
N LEU A 93 -1.09 13.61 -9.99
CA LEU A 93 -2.10 12.73 -10.58
C LEU A 93 -1.87 12.51 -12.09
N HIS A 94 -1.59 13.59 -12.85
CA HIS A 94 -1.26 13.47 -14.27
C HIS A 94 -0.03 12.61 -14.51
N ARG A 95 1.04 12.83 -13.74
CA ARG A 95 2.30 12.11 -13.92
C ARG A 95 2.16 10.63 -13.54
N ALA A 96 1.43 10.35 -12.46
CA ALA A 96 1.10 9.00 -12.01
C ALA A 96 0.30 8.26 -13.09
N ALA A 97 -0.77 8.86 -13.61
CA ALA A 97 -1.61 8.27 -14.66
C ALA A 97 -0.82 8.01 -15.95
N LYS A 98 0.02 8.96 -16.39
CA LYS A 98 0.88 8.77 -17.57
C LYS A 98 1.86 7.61 -17.39
N VAL A 99 2.47 7.47 -16.22
CA VAL A 99 3.37 6.34 -15.93
C VAL A 99 2.61 5.02 -15.94
N PHE A 100 1.42 4.97 -15.34
CA PHE A 100 0.58 3.78 -15.32
C PHE A 100 0.18 3.34 -16.75
N CYS A 101 -0.29 4.27 -17.59
CA CYS A 101 -0.62 3.99 -18.99
C CYS A 101 0.59 3.64 -19.87
N SER A 102 1.80 4.02 -19.46
CA SER A 102 3.01 3.79 -20.26
C SER A 102 3.71 2.46 -19.92
N LEU A 103 3.15 1.66 -19.01
CA LEU A 103 3.71 0.36 -18.68
C LEU A 103 3.68 -0.57 -19.89
N PRO A 104 4.75 -1.37 -20.11
CA PRO A 104 4.72 -2.44 -21.09
C PRO A 104 3.55 -3.41 -20.87
N PRO A 105 2.99 -4.02 -21.93
CA PRO A 105 1.96 -5.04 -21.79
C PRO A 105 2.42 -6.16 -20.85
N LYS A 106 1.51 -6.66 -20.00
CA LYS A 106 1.78 -7.71 -19.00
C LYS A 106 2.84 -7.35 -17.94
N SER A 107 3.11 -6.06 -17.73
CA SER A 107 3.86 -5.61 -16.56
C SER A 107 3.23 -6.09 -15.24
N ALA A 108 4.05 -6.22 -14.20
CA ALA A 108 3.60 -6.57 -12.86
C ALA A 108 3.47 -5.32 -11.97
N VAL A 109 2.25 -5.08 -11.48
CA VAL A 109 1.88 -3.95 -10.63
C VAL A 109 1.70 -4.45 -9.19
N LEU A 110 2.52 -3.93 -8.29
CA LEU A 110 2.43 -4.17 -6.85
C LEU A 110 1.53 -3.10 -6.23
N VAL A 111 0.40 -3.51 -5.69
CA VAL A 111 -0.51 -2.64 -4.93
C VAL A 111 -0.30 -2.92 -3.45
N LEU A 112 0.12 -1.92 -2.69
CA LEU A 112 0.41 -2.03 -1.26
C LEU A 112 -0.69 -1.30 -0.48
N SER A 113 -1.41 -1.99 0.40
CA SER A 113 -2.49 -1.36 1.16
C SER A 113 -2.68 -2.01 2.52
N GLY A 114 -3.20 -1.25 3.47
CA GLY A 114 -3.49 -1.74 4.81
C GLY A 114 -3.02 -0.76 5.87
N PHE A 115 -4.00 -0.29 6.64
CA PHE A 115 -3.77 0.59 7.76
C PHE A 115 -4.52 0.04 8.99
N PRO A 116 -3.82 -0.65 9.91
CA PRO A 116 -4.45 -1.30 11.06
C PRO A 116 -4.64 -0.32 12.24
N CYS A 117 -5.32 0.81 12.02
CA CYS A 117 -5.43 1.90 13.00
C CYS A 117 -6.37 1.58 14.18
N CYS A 118 -7.27 0.60 14.04
CA CYS A 118 -8.16 0.13 15.10
C CYS A 118 -7.44 -0.85 16.04
N VAL A 119 -6.33 -0.38 16.64
CA VAL A 119 -5.28 -1.19 17.29
C VAL A 119 -5.72 -2.11 18.44
N ASP A 120 -6.92 -1.90 19.01
CA ASP A 120 -7.48 -2.69 20.10
C ASP A 120 -8.63 -3.61 19.62
N GLN A 121 -8.79 -3.77 18.31
CA GLN A 121 -9.85 -4.53 17.67
C GLN A 121 -9.30 -5.68 16.82
N THR A 122 -10.15 -6.64 16.49
CA THR A 122 -9.85 -7.70 15.53
C THR A 122 -11.02 -7.84 14.54
N PRO A 123 -10.79 -7.70 13.22
CA PRO A 123 -9.55 -7.19 12.62
C PRO A 123 -9.29 -5.72 13.03
N PRO A 124 -8.04 -5.23 12.98
CA PRO A 124 -7.70 -3.83 13.25
C PRO A 124 -7.84 -2.93 12.02
N THR A 125 -8.29 -3.48 10.90
CA THR A 125 -8.38 -2.85 9.58
C THR A 125 -9.44 -1.76 9.54
N GLU A 126 -9.12 -0.65 8.90
CA GLU A 126 -10.07 0.42 8.62
C GLU A 126 -10.73 0.34 7.23
N THR A 127 -11.83 1.07 7.06
CA THR A 127 -12.61 1.12 5.82
C THR A 127 -11.99 1.98 4.72
N ASP A 128 -11.04 2.85 5.06
CA ASP A 128 -10.21 3.54 4.06
C ASP A 128 -9.01 2.68 3.64
N GLY A 129 -8.72 2.64 2.34
CA GLY A 129 -7.69 1.81 1.73
C GLY A 129 -8.25 0.68 0.87
N PRO A 130 -9.05 -0.28 1.41
CA PRO A 130 -9.48 -1.42 0.63
C PRO A 130 -10.22 -1.04 -0.66
N PRO A 131 -11.28 -0.19 -0.65
CA PRO A 131 -11.96 0.20 -1.89
C PRO A 131 -11.04 0.83 -2.95
N GLY A 132 -10.17 1.76 -2.55
CA GLY A 132 -9.21 2.42 -3.44
C GLY A 132 -8.18 1.44 -4.02
N ALA A 133 -7.63 0.57 -3.18
CA ALA A 133 -6.69 -0.47 -3.60
C ALA A 133 -7.34 -1.44 -4.61
N ILE A 134 -8.59 -1.85 -4.38
CA ILE A 134 -9.32 -2.72 -5.31
C ILE A 134 -9.62 -2.00 -6.65
N SER A 135 -9.91 -0.69 -6.63
CA SER A 135 -10.03 0.10 -7.87
C SER A 135 -8.71 0.12 -8.68
N LEU A 136 -7.57 0.27 -8.00
CA LEU A 136 -6.25 0.23 -8.64
C LEU A 136 -5.92 -1.16 -9.20
N CYS A 137 -6.25 -2.23 -8.46
CA CYS A 137 -6.15 -3.61 -8.93
C CYS A 137 -7.01 -3.84 -10.18
N ARG A 138 -8.27 -3.40 -10.16
CA ARG A 138 -9.19 -3.46 -11.31
C ARG A 138 -8.61 -2.73 -12.51
N THR A 139 -8.02 -1.56 -12.29
CA THR A 139 -7.39 -0.76 -13.35
C THR A 139 -6.21 -1.49 -13.98
N ALA A 140 -5.29 -2.02 -13.17
CA ALA A 140 -4.14 -2.78 -13.69
C ALA A 140 -4.57 -4.04 -14.46
N LEU A 141 -5.52 -4.82 -13.93
CA LEU A 141 -6.08 -5.98 -14.64
C LEU A 141 -6.76 -5.57 -15.95
N GLY A 142 -7.53 -4.47 -15.94
CA GLY A 142 -8.20 -3.94 -17.12
C GLY A 142 -7.24 -3.48 -18.23
N LEU A 143 -6.04 -3.02 -17.87
CA LEU A 143 -4.94 -2.72 -18.79
C LEU A 143 -4.15 -3.97 -19.23
N GLY A 144 -4.49 -5.16 -18.71
CA GLY A 144 -3.83 -6.43 -19.05
C GLY A 144 -2.50 -6.66 -18.31
N HIS A 145 -2.32 -6.03 -17.14
CA HIS A 145 -1.17 -6.23 -16.27
C HIS A 145 -1.41 -7.34 -15.24
N GLU A 146 -0.31 -7.92 -14.73
CA GLU A 146 -0.38 -8.78 -13.56
C GLU A 146 -0.50 -7.93 -12.29
N VAL A 147 -1.34 -8.34 -11.36
CA VAL A 147 -1.55 -7.62 -10.10
C VAL A 147 -1.17 -8.47 -8.90
N ILE A 148 -0.37 -7.90 -8.02
CA ILE A 148 0.01 -8.46 -6.73
C ILE A 148 -0.43 -7.45 -5.67
N LEU A 149 -1.43 -7.82 -4.87
CA LEU A 149 -1.89 -7.02 -3.73
C LEU A 149 -1.17 -7.49 -2.47
N GLU A 150 -0.52 -6.56 -1.81
CA GLU A 150 0.25 -6.81 -0.59
C GLU A 150 -0.37 -6.13 0.61
N THR A 151 -0.48 -6.87 1.71
CA THR A 151 -1.00 -6.35 2.97
C THR A 151 -0.44 -7.09 4.17
N ASP A 152 -0.63 -6.52 5.36
CA ASP A 152 -0.28 -7.14 6.63
C ASP A 152 -1.18 -8.36 6.91
N GLU A 153 -0.65 -9.40 7.56
CA GLU A 153 -1.40 -10.61 7.97
C GLU A 153 -2.73 -10.28 8.69
N CYS A 154 -2.76 -9.24 9.52
CA CYS A 154 -3.98 -8.85 10.24
C CYS A 154 -5.09 -8.29 9.34
N ASN A 155 -4.75 -7.83 8.13
CA ASN A 155 -5.67 -7.23 7.17
C ASN A 155 -6.12 -8.24 6.10
N GLU A 156 -5.47 -9.41 6.01
CA GLU A 156 -5.66 -10.39 4.93
C GLU A 156 -7.14 -10.72 4.69
N ALA A 157 -7.89 -11.07 5.74
CA ALA A 157 -9.27 -11.48 5.60
C ALA A 157 -10.14 -10.38 4.98
N VAL A 158 -9.94 -9.13 5.40
CA VAL A 158 -10.69 -7.96 4.89
C VAL A 158 -10.34 -7.70 3.43
N PHE A 159 -9.05 -7.67 3.07
CA PHE A 159 -8.66 -7.44 1.67
C PHE A 159 -9.07 -8.58 0.74
N ARG A 160 -9.07 -9.83 1.20
CA ARG A 160 -9.60 -10.96 0.41
C ARG A 160 -11.09 -10.81 0.14
N ALA A 161 -11.87 -10.39 1.13
CA ALA A 161 -13.30 -10.13 0.94
C ALA A 161 -13.55 -8.90 0.05
N ALA A 162 -12.75 -7.83 0.20
CA ALA A 162 -12.82 -6.66 -0.67
C ALA A 162 -12.62 -7.05 -2.14
N ALA A 163 -11.61 -7.88 -2.39
CA ALA A 163 -11.19 -8.36 -3.71
C ALA A 163 -12.03 -9.50 -4.31
N GLU A 164 -13.12 -9.93 -3.68
CA GLU A 164 -13.91 -11.07 -4.18
C GLU A 164 -14.39 -10.88 -5.64
N CYS A 165 -14.59 -9.63 -6.06
CA CYS A 165 -14.94 -9.27 -7.44
C CYS A 165 -13.79 -9.33 -8.45
N LEU A 166 -12.54 -9.59 -8.02
CA LEU A 166 -11.33 -9.64 -8.84
C LEU A 166 -10.54 -10.95 -8.58
N PRO A 167 -10.98 -12.09 -9.11
CA PRO A 167 -10.37 -13.39 -8.80
C PRO A 167 -8.92 -13.56 -9.31
N ASP A 168 -8.49 -12.75 -10.26
CA ASP A 168 -7.18 -12.86 -10.90
C ASP A 168 -6.05 -12.14 -10.14
N ILE A 169 -6.34 -11.47 -9.01
CA ILE A 169 -5.29 -10.84 -8.21
C ILE A 169 -4.53 -11.89 -7.39
N LYS A 170 -3.20 -11.72 -7.34
CA LYS A 170 -2.33 -12.50 -6.46
C LYS A 170 -2.20 -11.76 -5.13
N PHE A 171 -2.15 -12.50 -4.03
CA PHE A 171 -1.94 -11.92 -2.71
C PHE A 171 -0.56 -12.29 -2.19
N GLU A 172 0.16 -11.30 -1.65
CA GLU A 172 1.39 -11.51 -0.88
C GLU A 172 1.17 -10.93 0.52
N ILE A 173 1.06 -11.84 1.49
CA ILE A 173 0.70 -11.51 2.86
C ILE A 173 1.94 -11.64 3.73
N PHE A 174 2.31 -10.57 4.42
CA PHE A 174 3.49 -10.56 5.28
C PHE A 174 3.09 -10.46 6.75
N PRO A 175 3.76 -11.22 7.63
CA PRO A 175 3.51 -11.12 9.05
C PRO A 175 4.12 -9.82 9.61
N ASP A 176 3.74 -9.50 10.85
CA ASP A 176 4.40 -8.46 11.64
C ASP A 176 5.94 -8.61 11.61
N GLU A 177 6.65 -7.48 11.65
CA GLU A 177 8.12 -7.43 11.58
C GLU A 177 8.82 -8.38 12.57
N LYS A 178 8.32 -8.54 13.80
CA LYS A 178 8.94 -9.42 14.80
C LYS A 178 8.78 -10.90 14.48
N LYS A 179 7.84 -11.24 13.59
CA LYS A 179 7.56 -12.61 13.13
C LYS A 179 8.16 -12.89 11.74
N MET A 180 8.75 -11.90 11.08
CA MET A 180 9.39 -12.08 9.77
C MET A 180 10.47 -13.15 9.83
N THR A 181 10.43 -14.07 8.87
CA THR A 181 11.47 -15.08 8.67
C THR A 181 12.36 -14.71 7.50
N LYS A 182 13.51 -15.39 7.37
CA LYS A 182 14.35 -15.27 6.16
C LYS A 182 13.61 -15.62 4.87
N ALA A 183 12.68 -16.58 4.93
CA ALA A 183 11.89 -16.95 3.77
C ALA A 183 10.94 -15.82 3.35
N ASP A 184 10.39 -15.06 4.31
CA ASP A 184 9.57 -13.89 4.03
C ASP A 184 10.41 -12.77 3.41
N GLU A 185 11.61 -12.52 3.92
CA GLU A 185 12.56 -11.56 3.35
C GLU A 185 12.97 -11.93 1.91
N GLU A 186 13.28 -13.22 1.66
CA GLU A 186 13.59 -13.74 0.33
C GLU A 186 12.39 -13.64 -0.61
N ARG A 187 11.17 -13.90 -0.13
CA ARG A 187 9.94 -13.75 -0.90
C ARG A 187 9.73 -12.30 -1.31
N MET A 188 9.84 -11.36 -0.36
CA MET A 188 9.73 -9.92 -0.63
C MET A 188 10.77 -9.44 -1.64
N LYS A 189 12.02 -9.86 -1.48
CA LYS A 189 13.09 -9.54 -2.44
C LYS A 189 12.83 -10.13 -3.83
N SER A 190 12.33 -11.36 -3.90
CA SER A 190 12.00 -12.03 -5.17
C SER A 190 10.87 -11.32 -5.92
N LEU A 191 9.87 -10.76 -5.22
CA LEU A 191 8.83 -9.93 -5.83
C LEU A 191 9.46 -8.71 -6.52
N VAL A 192 10.34 -7.99 -5.83
CA VAL A 192 11.04 -6.83 -6.38
C VAL A 192 11.90 -7.22 -7.57
N GLU A 193 12.71 -8.28 -7.46
CA GLU A 193 13.62 -8.70 -8.54
C GLU A 193 12.86 -9.10 -9.81
N ASN A 194 11.80 -9.91 -9.66
CA ASN A 194 11.23 -10.66 -10.78
C ASN A 194 9.87 -10.15 -11.25
N ARG A 195 9.12 -9.44 -10.39
CA ARG A 195 7.69 -9.15 -10.62
C ARG A 195 7.31 -7.74 -10.18
N CYS A 196 8.15 -6.75 -10.44
CA CYS A 196 7.88 -5.36 -10.06
C CYS A 196 8.22 -4.38 -11.17
N ASP A 197 7.20 -3.83 -11.83
CA ASP A 197 7.33 -2.80 -12.87
C ASP A 197 6.70 -1.46 -12.44
N LEU A 198 5.73 -1.50 -11.53
CA LEU A 198 5.14 -0.34 -10.86
C LEU A 198 4.78 -0.70 -9.43
N ILE A 199 5.01 0.23 -8.49
CA ILE A 199 4.53 0.12 -7.11
C ILE A 199 3.50 1.22 -6.90
N ILE A 200 2.35 0.87 -6.34
CA ILE A 200 1.31 1.81 -5.93
C ILE A 200 0.95 1.52 -4.48
N SER A 201 1.05 2.49 -3.58
CA SER A 201 0.49 2.36 -2.23
C SER A 201 -0.81 3.16 -2.10
N CYS A 202 -1.81 2.58 -1.42
CA CYS A 202 -3.08 3.24 -1.14
C CYS A 202 -3.44 2.97 0.32
N GLU A 203 -3.46 4.01 1.16
CA GLU A 203 -3.72 3.90 2.60
C GLU A 203 -2.87 2.80 3.25
N ARG A 204 -1.55 2.90 3.03
CA ARG A 204 -0.59 1.97 3.59
C ARG A 204 0.20 2.68 4.67
N ALA A 205 0.14 2.20 5.91
CA ALA A 205 0.91 2.74 7.01
C ALA A 205 2.41 2.84 6.69
N GLY A 206 3.01 4.02 6.89
CA GLY A 206 4.41 4.30 6.60
C GLY A 206 5.26 4.51 7.86
N PRO A 207 6.54 4.10 7.86
CA PRO A 207 7.42 4.34 8.98
C PRO A 207 7.75 5.83 9.10
N ALA A 208 7.72 6.35 10.33
CA ALA A 208 8.23 7.66 10.65
C ALA A 208 9.78 7.67 10.73
N LYS A 209 10.36 8.80 11.12
CA LYS A 209 11.83 8.98 11.18
C LYS A 209 12.57 8.02 12.12
N ASP A 210 11.86 7.42 13.07
CA ASP A 210 12.37 6.42 14.01
C ASP A 210 12.10 4.97 13.57
N GLY A 211 11.53 4.76 12.38
CA GLY A 211 11.21 3.46 11.83
C GLY A 211 9.85 2.89 12.27
N ILE A 212 9.09 3.60 13.09
CA ILE A 212 7.82 3.12 13.65
C ILE A 212 6.64 3.67 12.83
N CYS A 213 5.65 2.82 12.56
CA CYS A 213 4.38 3.25 11.95
C CYS A 213 3.39 3.65 13.05
N TYR A 214 2.84 4.85 12.95
CA TYR A 214 1.95 5.44 13.95
C TYR A 214 0.55 5.70 13.39
N THR A 215 -0.49 5.54 14.21
CA THR A 215 -1.81 6.12 13.90
C THR A 215 -1.75 7.66 13.97
N MET A 216 -2.77 8.35 13.46
CA MET A 216 -2.89 9.82 13.61
C MET A 216 -2.85 10.28 15.07
N ARG A 217 -3.31 9.44 16.00
CA ARG A 217 -3.27 9.69 17.46
C ARG A 217 -1.88 9.42 18.07
N GLY A 218 -0.88 9.06 17.26
CA GLY A 218 0.48 8.77 17.68
C GLY A 218 0.64 7.43 18.41
N ILE A 219 -0.26 6.47 18.18
CA ILE A 219 -0.17 5.12 18.76
C ILE A 219 0.77 4.27 17.91
N ASP A 220 1.72 3.61 18.56
CA ASP A 220 2.71 2.71 17.93
C ASP A 220 2.05 1.40 17.48
N MET A 221 1.94 1.20 16.17
CA MET A 221 1.34 -0.01 15.59
C MET A 221 2.32 -1.19 15.52
N ASN A 222 3.63 -0.94 15.45
CA ASN A 222 4.66 -2.00 15.50
C ASN A 222 4.73 -2.65 16.89
N ALA A 223 4.57 -1.87 17.96
CA ALA A 223 4.48 -2.38 19.33
C ALA A 223 3.29 -3.31 19.51
N LYS A 224 2.18 -3.04 18.81
CA LYS A 224 0.95 -3.86 18.80
C LYS A 224 1.06 -5.12 17.95
N GLY A 225 2.13 -5.29 17.17
CA GLY A 225 2.35 -6.48 16.37
C GLY A 225 1.52 -6.50 15.08
N LEU A 226 1.22 -5.32 14.50
CA LEU A 226 0.25 -5.17 13.40
C LEU A 226 0.90 -4.82 12.06
N ILE A 227 2.20 -4.55 12.02
CA ILE A 227 2.85 -3.95 10.86
C ILE A 227 3.90 -4.89 10.28
N ALA A 228 3.64 -5.35 9.06
CA ALA A 228 4.64 -5.94 8.21
C ALA A 228 5.59 -4.85 7.65
N PRO A 229 6.88 -5.14 7.46
CA PRO A 229 7.85 -4.17 6.95
C PRO A 229 7.76 -3.99 5.42
N ILE A 230 6.55 -3.81 4.89
CA ILE A 230 6.26 -3.67 3.45
C ILE A 230 6.97 -2.46 2.81
N HIS A 231 7.30 -1.43 3.59
CA HIS A 231 8.12 -0.29 3.13
C HIS A 231 9.47 -0.71 2.52
N LYS A 232 10.03 -1.85 2.95
CA LYS A 232 11.27 -2.40 2.41
C LYS A 232 11.17 -2.76 0.92
N ILE A 233 9.96 -3.00 0.38
CA ILE A 233 9.74 -3.22 -1.05
C ILE A 233 10.12 -1.99 -1.86
N VAL A 234 9.70 -0.81 -1.39
CA VAL A 234 10.05 0.46 -2.03
C VAL A 234 11.56 0.68 -1.93
N GLU A 235 12.16 0.49 -0.76
CA GLU A 235 13.61 0.63 -0.55
C GLU A 235 14.40 -0.29 -1.48
N MET A 236 14.10 -1.59 -1.48
CA MET A 236 14.73 -2.58 -2.36
C MET A 236 14.52 -2.24 -3.84
N SER A 237 13.33 -1.77 -4.23
CA SER A 237 13.07 -1.39 -5.62
C SER A 237 14.00 -0.27 -6.08
N ARG A 238 14.33 0.70 -5.22
CA ARG A 238 15.27 1.78 -5.57
C ARG A 238 16.68 1.25 -5.82
N GLU A 239 17.09 0.21 -5.10
CA GLU A 239 18.41 -0.39 -5.24
C GLU A 239 18.49 -1.35 -6.44
N ILE A 240 17.51 -2.23 -6.58
CA ILE A 240 17.52 -3.36 -7.52
C ILE A 240 16.94 -2.97 -8.88
N ARG A 241 15.90 -2.13 -8.89
CA ARG A 241 15.15 -1.72 -10.09
C ARG A 241 14.88 -0.21 -10.09
N PRO A 242 15.93 0.65 -10.18
CA PRO A 242 15.82 2.11 -10.00
C PRO A 242 14.87 2.82 -10.98
N ASN A 243 14.48 2.17 -12.07
CA ASN A 243 13.52 2.68 -13.04
C ASN A 243 12.06 2.45 -12.66
N VAL A 244 11.78 1.54 -11.72
CA VAL A 244 10.43 1.30 -11.20
C VAL A 244 9.96 2.55 -10.48
N LYS A 245 8.76 2.98 -10.84
CA LYS A 245 8.11 4.13 -10.22
C LYS A 245 7.29 3.70 -9.02
N TYR A 246 7.26 4.58 -8.04
CA TYR A 246 6.44 4.43 -6.84
C TYR A 246 5.42 5.57 -6.77
N ILE A 247 4.15 5.21 -6.93
CA ILE A 247 3.01 6.11 -6.74
C ILE A 247 2.45 5.86 -5.34
N ALA A 248 2.11 6.92 -4.62
CA ALA A 248 1.51 6.82 -3.30
C ALA A 248 0.22 7.61 -3.21
N ILE A 249 -0.72 7.08 -2.45
CA ILE A 249 -2.00 7.68 -2.12
C ILE A 249 -2.16 7.62 -0.60
N GLY A 250 -2.49 8.75 0.01
CA GLY A 250 -2.66 8.94 1.45
C GLY A 250 -3.42 10.23 1.74
N ASP A 251 -3.83 10.43 2.98
CA ASP A 251 -4.66 11.57 3.36
C ASP A 251 -4.28 12.27 4.69
N GLY A 252 -3.47 11.62 5.53
CA GLY A 252 -3.13 12.04 6.89
C GLY A 252 -1.68 12.44 7.11
N GLY A 253 -0.75 11.94 6.29
CA GLY A 253 0.69 12.23 6.35
C GLY A 253 1.54 11.12 7.00
N ASN A 254 0.91 10.09 7.54
CA ASN A 254 1.54 8.91 8.17
C ASN A 254 1.50 7.65 7.27
N GLU A 255 1.09 7.81 6.01
CA GLU A 255 1.08 6.78 4.99
C GLU A 255 2.38 6.75 4.18
N MET A 256 2.74 5.59 3.65
CA MET A 256 3.89 5.46 2.77
C MET A 256 3.77 6.41 1.57
N GLY A 257 4.88 7.09 1.26
CA GLY A 257 4.97 8.05 0.15
C GLY A 257 4.84 9.51 0.57
N MET A 258 4.23 9.76 1.73
CA MET A 258 4.09 11.11 2.32
C MET A 258 5.43 11.77 2.65
N GLY A 259 6.54 11.02 2.63
CA GLY A 259 7.89 11.55 2.73
C GLY A 259 8.20 12.64 1.70
N LYS A 260 7.49 12.63 0.55
CA LYS A 260 7.60 13.68 -0.48
C LYS A 260 7.19 15.07 0.01
N VAL A 261 6.29 15.16 0.99
CA VAL A 261 5.78 16.40 1.60
C VAL A 261 6.04 16.45 3.11
N ILE A 262 7.07 15.73 3.58
CA ILE A 262 7.35 15.57 5.02
C ILE A 262 7.49 16.90 5.77
N GLU A 263 8.08 17.92 5.14
CA GLU A 263 8.24 19.23 5.79
C GLU A 263 6.90 19.96 5.94
N ALA A 264 5.96 19.78 5.00
CA ALA A 264 4.60 20.31 5.13
C ALA A 264 3.84 19.61 6.27
N ILE A 265 4.03 18.29 6.43
CA ILE A 265 3.44 17.51 7.52
C ILE A 265 3.99 17.97 8.88
N ARG A 266 5.31 18.11 9.01
CA ARG A 266 5.98 18.52 10.25
C ARG A 266 5.66 19.94 10.70
N SER A 267 5.43 20.84 9.73
CA SER A 267 5.13 22.25 9.98
C SER A 267 3.63 22.58 10.03
N SER A 268 2.76 21.58 9.82
CA SER A 268 1.32 21.77 9.85
C SER A 268 0.80 21.96 11.27
N ASP A 269 0.05 23.05 11.49
CA ASP A 269 -0.72 23.26 12.72
C ASP A 269 -2.01 22.41 12.77
N ILE A 270 -2.39 21.80 11.64
CA ILE A 270 -3.61 20.97 11.50
C ILE A 270 -3.29 19.49 11.73
N ILE A 271 -2.19 18.99 11.16
CA ILE A 271 -1.76 17.60 11.30
C ILE A 271 -1.09 17.44 12.66
N GLN A 272 -1.91 17.04 13.64
CA GLN A 272 -1.44 16.79 14.99
C GLN A 272 -0.34 15.73 14.99
N ASN A 273 0.69 15.94 15.80
CA ASN A 273 1.84 15.05 15.91
C ASN A 273 2.69 14.90 14.64
N GLY A 274 2.61 15.80 13.65
CA GLY A 274 3.32 15.68 12.36
C GLY A 274 4.80 15.33 12.46
N ASP A 275 5.55 15.88 13.43
CA ASP A 275 6.97 15.52 13.65
C ASP A 275 7.20 14.07 14.13
N LYS A 276 6.22 13.51 14.84
CA LYS A 276 6.27 12.13 15.34
C LYS A 276 5.78 11.14 14.30
N ILE A 277 4.63 11.41 13.68
CA ILE A 277 3.92 10.42 12.86
C ILE A 277 4.28 10.49 11.38
N GLY A 278 4.84 11.60 10.92
CA GLY A 278 5.09 11.85 9.51
C GLY A 278 5.94 10.76 8.86
N ALA A 279 5.36 10.03 7.92
CA ALA A 279 6.00 8.92 7.25
C ALA A 279 7.12 9.42 6.32
N VAL A 280 8.26 8.73 6.33
CA VAL A 280 9.48 9.20 5.64
C VAL A 280 9.72 8.52 4.30
N THR A 281 8.97 7.48 3.95
CA THR A 281 9.06 6.84 2.63
C THR A 281 8.67 7.85 1.54
N VAL A 282 9.54 8.06 0.55
CA VAL A 282 9.35 9.05 -0.52
C VAL A 282 8.82 8.39 -1.80
N SER A 283 7.68 8.89 -2.32
CA SER A 283 7.14 8.50 -3.62
C SER A 283 7.73 9.30 -4.77
N ASP A 284 7.69 8.75 -5.99
CA ASP A 284 7.91 9.54 -7.21
C ASP A 284 6.74 10.49 -7.43
N TYR A 285 5.51 10.00 -7.20
CA TYR A 285 4.26 10.74 -7.34
C TYR A 285 3.38 10.50 -6.11
N LEU A 286 2.88 11.58 -5.52
CA LEU A 286 1.99 11.57 -4.37
C LEU A 286 0.63 12.12 -4.79
N ILE A 287 -0.41 11.33 -4.59
CA ILE A 287 -1.81 11.72 -4.74
C ILE A 287 -2.38 11.89 -3.33
N ALA A 288 -2.33 13.11 -2.82
CA ALA A 288 -3.01 13.43 -1.58
C ALA A 288 -4.51 13.62 -1.86
N ALA A 289 -5.36 12.91 -1.13
CA ALA A 289 -6.80 12.93 -1.29
C ALA A 289 -7.47 13.13 0.07
N SER A 290 -8.70 13.65 0.11
CA SER A 290 -9.44 13.80 1.39
C SER A 290 -9.78 12.47 2.06
N VAL A 291 -9.82 11.40 1.27
CA VAL A 291 -9.94 9.98 1.65
C VAL A 291 -9.10 9.20 0.63
N SER A 292 -8.26 8.28 1.06
CA SER A 292 -7.37 7.54 0.16
C SER A 292 -8.11 6.72 -0.89
N ASN A 293 -9.27 6.16 -0.56
CA ASN A 293 -10.16 5.51 -1.52
C ASN A 293 -10.46 6.40 -2.73
N TRP A 294 -10.72 7.69 -2.50
CA TRP A 294 -11.01 8.65 -3.56
C TRP A 294 -9.78 8.91 -4.43
N GLY A 295 -8.60 8.95 -3.82
CA GLY A 295 -7.33 9.00 -4.56
C GLY A 295 -7.13 7.78 -5.47
N GLY A 296 -7.51 6.59 -5.00
CA GLY A 296 -7.55 5.36 -5.81
C GLY A 296 -8.47 5.50 -7.03
N TYR A 297 -9.71 5.95 -6.82
CA TYR A 297 -10.66 6.21 -7.92
C TYR A 297 -10.16 7.30 -8.86
N ALA A 298 -9.51 8.34 -8.34
CA ALA A 298 -8.97 9.43 -9.13
C ALA A 298 -7.85 8.97 -10.07
N LEU A 299 -6.93 8.12 -9.58
CA LEU A 299 -5.89 7.53 -10.44
C LEU A 299 -6.50 6.62 -11.50
N SER A 300 -7.46 5.76 -11.13
CA SER A 300 -8.23 4.95 -12.09
C SER A 300 -8.93 5.82 -13.13
N GLY A 301 -9.58 6.91 -12.70
CA GLY A 301 -10.29 7.86 -13.57
C GLY A 301 -9.36 8.60 -14.51
N ALA A 302 -8.20 9.03 -14.02
CA ALA A 302 -7.18 9.68 -14.85
C ALA A 302 -6.61 8.72 -15.90
N VAL A 303 -6.37 7.45 -15.54
CA VAL A 303 -5.99 6.40 -16.49
C VAL A 303 -7.10 6.21 -17.55
N CYS A 304 -8.36 6.12 -17.13
CA CYS A 304 -9.49 5.99 -18.05
C CYS A 304 -9.57 7.15 -19.06
N ALA A 305 -9.39 8.40 -18.61
CA ALA A 305 -9.41 9.56 -19.50
C ALA A 305 -8.30 9.50 -20.56
N ILE A 306 -7.11 9.03 -20.18
CA ILE A 306 -6.00 8.82 -21.12
C ILE A 306 -6.31 7.68 -22.10
N MET A 307 -6.85 6.56 -21.61
CA MET A 307 -7.17 5.41 -22.46
C MET A 307 -8.28 5.74 -23.47
N ASN A 308 -9.32 6.48 -23.08
CA ASN A 308 -10.38 6.95 -23.98
C ASN A 308 -9.86 7.83 -25.14
N GLU A 309 -8.73 8.51 -24.96
CA GLU A 309 -8.09 9.27 -26.04
C GLU A 309 -7.19 8.40 -26.91
N LYS A 310 -6.49 7.43 -26.29
CA LYS A 310 -5.40 6.68 -26.94
C LYS A 310 -5.85 5.43 -27.64
N ASP A 311 -6.88 4.79 -27.12
CA ASP A 311 -7.43 3.59 -27.71
C ASP A 311 -8.50 3.97 -28.72
N GLU A 312 -8.28 3.57 -29.97
CA GLU A 312 -9.22 3.78 -31.08
C GLU A 312 -10.33 2.71 -31.08
N SER A 313 -10.28 1.74 -30.15
CA SER A 313 -11.33 0.75 -29.97
C SER A 313 -12.58 1.32 -29.28
N ASP A 314 -13.74 0.70 -29.50
CA ASP A 314 -15.00 1.04 -28.81
C ASP A 314 -15.07 0.44 -27.38
N GLU A 315 -13.92 0.24 -26.72
CA GLU A 315 -13.85 -0.32 -25.37
C GLU A 315 -14.43 0.68 -24.35
N ASP A 316 -15.34 0.20 -23.51
CA ASP A 316 -15.85 0.98 -22.37
C ASP A 316 -14.84 0.98 -21.22
N TRP A 317 -13.78 1.78 -21.35
CA TRP A 317 -12.75 1.93 -20.32
C TRP A 317 -13.32 2.41 -18.98
N LEU A 318 -14.41 3.19 -19.00
CA LEU A 318 -15.01 3.72 -17.79
C LEU A 318 -15.61 2.60 -16.93
N SER A 319 -16.41 1.71 -17.53
CA SER A 319 -16.96 0.55 -16.84
C SER A 319 -15.91 -0.51 -16.55
N LYS A 320 -14.88 -0.62 -17.37
CA LYS A 320 -13.78 -1.59 -17.19
C LYS A 320 -12.86 -1.24 -16.02
N LEU A 321 -12.50 0.04 -15.87
CA LEU A 321 -11.46 0.46 -14.93
C LEU A 321 -12.01 1.00 -13.61
N LEU A 322 -13.16 1.68 -13.61
CA LEU A 322 -13.73 2.28 -12.39
C LEU A 322 -14.88 1.46 -11.82
N PRO A 323 -15.00 1.40 -10.49
CA PRO A 323 -16.19 0.86 -9.85
C PRO A 323 -17.44 1.66 -10.14
N THR A 324 -18.57 0.97 -10.05
CA THR A 324 -19.91 1.55 -9.92
C THR A 324 -20.23 1.81 -8.45
N GLU A 325 -21.28 2.57 -8.16
CA GLU A 325 -21.76 2.73 -6.78
C GLU A 325 -22.22 1.39 -6.17
N ALA A 326 -22.76 0.49 -6.99
CA ALA A 326 -23.15 -0.83 -6.54
C ALA A 326 -21.94 -1.69 -6.14
N ASP A 327 -20.84 -1.63 -6.92
CA ASP A 327 -19.57 -2.26 -6.54
C ASP A 327 -19.09 -1.76 -5.18
N GLU A 328 -19.16 -0.45 -4.96
CA GLU A 328 -18.67 0.20 -3.74
C GLU A 328 -19.47 -0.23 -2.51
N VAL A 329 -20.80 -0.23 -2.62
CA VAL A 329 -21.71 -0.71 -1.55
C VAL A 329 -21.42 -2.17 -1.22
N GLU A 330 -21.31 -3.03 -2.23
CA GLU A 330 -21.08 -4.46 -2.02
C GLU A 330 -19.71 -4.73 -1.41
N LEU A 331 -18.67 -4.04 -1.88
CA LEU A 331 -17.31 -4.16 -1.36
C LEU A 331 -17.24 -3.74 0.10
N LEU A 332 -17.80 -2.57 0.45
CA LEU A 332 -17.77 -2.10 1.83
C LEU A 332 -18.60 -3.02 2.74
N ASP A 333 -19.75 -3.49 2.29
CA ASP A 333 -20.58 -4.47 3.02
C ASP A 333 -19.80 -5.76 3.32
N ARG A 334 -19.06 -6.31 2.34
CA ARG A 334 -18.17 -7.46 2.56
C ARG A 334 -17.10 -7.17 3.62
N CYS A 335 -16.49 -5.99 3.60
CA CYS A 335 -15.48 -5.60 4.59
C CYS A 335 -16.07 -5.46 5.99
N VAL A 336 -17.17 -4.72 6.13
CA VAL A 336 -17.86 -4.45 7.41
C VAL A 336 -18.39 -5.75 8.02
N LYS A 337 -18.89 -6.71 7.21
CA LYS A 337 -19.28 -8.05 7.68
C LYS A 337 -18.15 -8.84 8.32
N LEU A 338 -16.90 -8.58 7.94
CA LEU A 338 -15.71 -9.16 8.59
C LEU A 338 -15.22 -8.36 9.79
N GLY A 339 -15.93 -7.31 10.19
CA GLY A 339 -15.58 -6.44 11.29
C GLY A 339 -14.59 -5.34 10.91
N CYS A 340 -14.45 -5.00 9.63
CA CYS A 340 -13.78 -3.76 9.24
C CYS A 340 -14.50 -2.55 9.88
N ARG A 341 -13.74 -1.54 10.28
CA ARG A 341 -14.25 -0.39 11.07
C ARG A 341 -13.92 0.92 10.40
N ASP A 342 -14.73 1.93 10.69
CA ASP A 342 -14.35 3.29 10.38
C ASP A 342 -13.12 3.72 11.20
N GLY A 343 -12.09 4.26 10.54
CA GLY A 343 -10.84 4.65 11.20
C GLY A 343 -10.96 5.82 12.18
N VAL A 344 -12.00 6.63 12.05
CA VAL A 344 -12.27 7.79 12.92
C VAL A 344 -13.16 7.40 14.08
N SER A 345 -14.31 6.78 13.81
CA SER A 345 -15.30 6.41 14.84
C SER A 345 -14.93 5.13 15.59
N GLY A 346 -14.20 4.22 14.95
CA GLY A 346 -13.86 2.89 15.46
C GLY A 346 -15.05 1.92 15.51
N LEU A 347 -16.16 2.25 14.86
CA LEU A 347 -17.37 1.44 14.81
C LEU A 347 -17.42 0.58 13.54
N VAL A 348 -18.13 -0.55 13.63
CA VAL A 348 -18.42 -1.41 12.48
C VAL A 348 -19.66 -0.84 11.78
N GLU A 349 -19.43 0.07 10.83
CA GLU A 349 -20.47 0.79 10.12
C GLU A 349 -20.05 1.11 8.68
N ALA A 350 -21.02 1.37 7.80
CA ALA A 350 -20.78 1.70 6.40
C ALA A 350 -20.39 3.17 6.24
N THR A 351 -19.29 3.56 6.87
CA THR A 351 -18.68 4.88 6.77
C THR A 351 -17.20 4.73 6.43
N VAL A 352 -16.63 5.78 5.86
CA VAL A 352 -15.21 5.89 5.56
C VAL A 352 -14.75 7.23 6.12
N ASP A 353 -13.74 7.22 6.98
CA ASP A 353 -13.20 8.42 7.62
C ASP A 353 -14.21 9.30 8.36
N GLY A 354 -15.16 8.66 9.04
CA GLY A 354 -16.24 9.33 9.76
C GLY A 354 -17.30 9.94 8.85
N MET A 355 -17.23 9.71 7.53
CA MET A 355 -18.19 10.19 6.55
C MET A 355 -19.14 9.07 6.08
N PRO A 356 -20.44 9.36 5.88
CA PRO A 356 -21.36 8.41 5.29
C PRO A 356 -20.86 7.89 3.94
N LEU A 357 -21.10 6.62 3.62
CA LEU A 357 -20.74 6.02 2.33
C LEU A 357 -21.20 6.85 1.12
N GLU A 358 -22.35 7.53 1.22
CA GLU A 358 -22.87 8.43 0.19
C GLU A 358 -21.86 9.50 -0.23
N THR A 359 -21.04 10.01 0.68
CA THR A 359 -20.00 11.00 0.36
C THR A 359 -18.95 10.41 -0.58
N SER A 360 -18.54 9.16 -0.35
CA SER A 360 -17.63 8.44 -1.25
C SER A 360 -18.28 8.12 -2.59
N MET A 361 -19.56 7.72 -2.59
CA MET A 361 -20.32 7.46 -3.82
C MET A 361 -20.51 8.72 -4.66
N GLU A 362 -20.78 9.86 -4.02
CA GLU A 362 -20.84 11.16 -4.71
C GLU A 362 -19.50 11.53 -5.34
N CYS A 363 -18.38 11.33 -4.62
CA CYS A 363 -17.04 11.53 -5.18
C CYS A 363 -16.81 10.64 -6.42
N LEU A 364 -17.12 9.35 -6.32
CA LEU A 364 -17.00 8.41 -7.43
C LEU A 364 -17.87 8.82 -8.63
N ARG A 365 -19.13 9.20 -8.41
CA ARG A 365 -20.01 9.73 -9.47
C ARG A 365 -19.41 10.95 -10.15
N ASN A 366 -18.89 11.89 -9.37
CA ASN A 366 -18.29 13.12 -9.89
C ASN A 366 -17.02 12.83 -10.72
N ILE A 367 -16.19 11.89 -10.29
CA ILE A 367 -15.02 11.43 -11.06
C ILE A 367 -15.47 10.82 -12.39
N ARG A 368 -16.46 9.91 -12.38
CA ARG A 368 -17.00 9.29 -13.60
C ARG A 368 -17.54 10.34 -14.57
N SER A 369 -18.33 11.29 -14.08
CA SER A 369 -18.85 12.41 -14.88
C SER A 369 -17.76 13.35 -15.41
N ALA A 370 -16.62 13.48 -14.74
CA ALA A 370 -15.51 14.30 -15.22
C ALA A 370 -14.78 13.67 -16.43
N ILE A 371 -14.90 12.36 -16.63
CA ILE A 371 -14.29 11.62 -17.75
C ILE A 371 -15.18 11.68 -19.00
N GLU A 372 -16.50 11.68 -18.82
CA GLU A 372 -17.48 11.71 -19.91
C GLU A 372 -17.61 13.10 -20.59
N LYS A 373 -17.29 14.17 -19.85
CA LYS A 373 -17.32 15.56 -20.33
C LYS A 373 -16.03 15.89 -21.09
#